data_AF-A0AAN1D278-F1
#
_entry.id   AF-A0AAN1D278-F1
#
_cell.length_a   1.000
_cell.length_b   1.000
_cell.length_c   1.000
_cell.angle_alpha   90.00
_cell.angle_beta   90.00
_cell.angle_gamma   90.00
#
_symmetry.space_group_name_H-M   'P 1'
#
loop_
_entity.id
_entity.type
_entity.pdbx_description
1 polymer ?
#
loop_
_entity_poly.entity_id
_entity_poly.type
_entity_poly.pdbx_seq_one_letter_code
_entity_poly.pdbx_strand_id
1 'polypeptide(L)'
;MNQPMAKVGDFLKALKSKLLGFSPNDWEKEHYIPYQQWFTDGYEAEILDVAGSGWKKGKVKIKISLEFIPNATERGNAESPLDDIRQSISEP
;
A
#
# COMPACT_ATOMS: atom_id res chain seq x y z
N MET A 1 -16.61 16.83 -5.27
CA MET A 1 -15.88 16.43 -4.04
C MET A 1 -14.83 15.42 -4.44
N ASN A 2 -13.61 15.87 -4.69
CA ASN A 2 -12.53 15.06 -5.28
C ASN A 2 -11.83 14.29 -4.13
N GLN A 3 -12.15 13.02 -3.96
CA GLN A 3 -11.67 12.24 -2.81
C GLN A 3 -10.26 11.66 -3.09
N PRO A 4 -9.22 12.02 -2.30
CA PRO A 4 -7.84 11.58 -2.54
C PRO A 4 -7.63 10.06 -2.36
N MET A 5 -8.52 9.36 -1.64
CA MET A 5 -8.48 7.91 -1.44
C MET A 5 -8.60 7.10 -2.74
N ALA A 6 -9.23 7.65 -3.79
CA ALA A 6 -9.32 6.97 -5.09
C ALA A 6 -7.92 6.76 -5.72
N LYS A 7 -6.95 7.64 -5.46
CA LYS A 7 -5.62 7.59 -6.09
C LYS A 7 -4.73 6.48 -5.56
N VAL A 8 -4.86 6.08 -4.30
CA VAL A 8 -4.00 5.05 -3.71
C VAL A 8 -4.34 3.67 -4.26
N GLY A 9 -5.64 3.38 -4.44
CA GLY A 9 -6.09 2.14 -5.08
C GLY A 9 -5.59 2.03 -6.53
N ASP A 10 -5.75 3.10 -7.31
CA ASP A 10 -5.27 3.16 -8.70
C ASP A 10 -3.74 3.06 -8.79
N PHE A 11 -3.04 3.71 -7.86
CA PHE A 11 -1.58 3.60 -7.74
C PHE A 11 -1.14 2.16 -7.42
N LEU A 12 -1.78 1.51 -6.46
CA LEU A 12 -1.50 0.11 -6.13
C LEU A 12 -1.78 -0.82 -7.31
N LYS A 13 -2.86 -0.56 -8.07
CA LYS A 13 -3.16 -1.29 -9.31
C LYS A 13 -2.04 -1.11 -10.33
N ALA A 14 -1.65 0.12 -10.62
CA ALA A 14 -0.57 0.43 -11.57
C ALA A 14 0.78 -0.16 -11.14
N LEU A 15 1.10 -0.11 -9.84
CA LEU A 15 2.34 -0.64 -9.29
C LEU A 15 2.39 -2.17 -9.42
N LYS A 16 1.30 -2.86 -9.05
CA LYS A 16 1.20 -4.32 -9.22
C LYS A 16 1.33 -4.70 -10.70
N SER A 17 0.67 -3.97 -11.60
CA SER A 17 0.78 -4.12 -13.08
C SER A 17 2.20 -4.04 -13.57
N LYS A 18 2.92 -3.01 -13.14
CA LYS A 18 4.30 -2.79 -13.57
C LYS A 18 5.25 -3.86 -13.02
N LEU A 19 5.09 -4.27 -11.77
CA LEU A 19 6.00 -5.22 -11.11
C LEU A 19 5.94 -6.63 -11.71
N LEU A 20 4.78 -7.04 -12.21
CA LEU A 20 4.59 -8.38 -12.80
C LEU A 20 4.48 -8.33 -14.34
N GLY A 21 4.72 -7.17 -14.96
CA GLY A 21 4.77 -7.02 -16.42
C GLY A 21 3.44 -7.20 -17.14
N PHE A 22 2.30 -6.87 -16.52
CA PHE A 22 0.97 -7.02 -17.12
C PHE A 22 0.26 -5.68 -17.37
N SER A 23 -0.76 -5.70 -18.23
CA SER A 23 -1.55 -4.52 -18.55
C SER A 23 -2.65 -4.28 -17.51
N PRO A 24 -2.92 -3.03 -17.09
CA PRO A 24 -4.02 -2.70 -16.17
C PRO A 24 -5.41 -3.21 -16.61
N ASN A 25 -5.60 -3.49 -17.90
CA ASN A 25 -6.84 -4.02 -18.48
C ASN A 25 -7.03 -5.53 -18.29
N ASP A 26 -5.99 -6.26 -17.86
CA ASP A 26 -6.09 -7.70 -17.59
C ASP A 26 -6.77 -8.01 -16.25
N TRP A 27 -7.07 -6.96 -15.46
CA TRP A 27 -7.76 -7.05 -14.16
C TRP A 27 -9.24 -7.43 -14.26
N GLU A 28 -9.85 -7.23 -15.44
CA GLU A 28 -11.29 -7.45 -15.67
C GLU A 28 -11.58 -8.80 -16.34
N LYS A 29 -10.54 -9.58 -16.66
CA LYS A 29 -10.70 -10.90 -17.29
C LYS A 29 -10.94 -11.96 -16.22
N GLU A 30 -12.01 -12.73 -16.39
CA GLU A 30 -12.60 -13.73 -15.49
C GLU A 30 -11.65 -14.89 -15.04
N HIS A 31 -10.41 -14.94 -15.52
CA HIS A 31 -9.39 -15.96 -15.20
C HIS A 31 -8.23 -15.44 -14.32
N TYR A 32 -8.55 -14.53 -13.39
CA TYR A 32 -7.64 -13.68 -12.62
C TYR A 32 -6.83 -14.37 -11.48
N ILE A 33 -6.84 -15.71 -11.38
CA ILE A 33 -6.37 -16.44 -10.19
C ILE A 33 -4.83 -16.58 -10.03
N PRO A 34 -3.95 -16.53 -11.06
CA PRO A 34 -2.51 -16.72 -10.84
C PRO A 34 -1.81 -15.53 -10.13
N TYR A 35 -2.33 -14.31 -10.29
CA TYR A 35 -1.59 -13.09 -9.90
C TYR A 35 -1.80 -12.68 -8.45
N GLN A 36 -2.99 -12.95 -7.90
CA GLN A 36 -3.22 -12.72 -6.48
C GLN A 36 -2.24 -13.52 -5.62
N GLN A 37 -1.88 -14.72 -6.07
CA GLN A 37 -0.96 -15.60 -5.36
C GLN A 37 0.40 -14.94 -5.11
N TRP A 38 0.94 -14.15 -6.03
CA TRP A 38 2.19 -13.42 -5.82
C TRP A 38 2.14 -12.47 -4.61
N PHE A 39 0.96 -11.95 -4.26
CA PHE A 39 0.78 -11.01 -3.15
C PHE A 39 0.12 -11.66 -1.92
N THR A 40 -0.54 -12.81 -2.04
CA THR A 40 -1.19 -13.55 -0.94
C THR A 40 -0.34 -14.71 -0.44
N ASP A 41 -0.37 -15.87 -1.11
CA ASP A 41 0.18 -17.14 -0.62
C ASP A 41 1.59 -17.45 -1.15
N GLY A 42 2.07 -16.61 -2.06
CA GLY A 42 3.26 -16.83 -2.87
C GLY A 42 2.98 -17.71 -4.09
N TYR A 43 3.77 -17.50 -5.14
CA TYR A 43 3.76 -18.30 -6.36
C TYR A 43 4.90 -19.32 -6.33
N GLU A 44 4.65 -20.55 -6.78
CA GLU A 44 5.65 -21.62 -6.80
C GLU A 44 6.83 -21.25 -7.69
N ALA A 45 8.04 -21.38 -7.17
CA ALA A 45 9.27 -21.03 -7.86
C ALA A 45 10.46 -21.83 -7.32
N GLU A 46 11.54 -21.85 -8.08
CA GLU A 46 12.81 -22.41 -7.65
C GLU A 46 13.87 -21.30 -7.63
N ILE A 47 14.67 -21.25 -6.57
CA ILE A 47 15.78 -20.31 -6.44
C ILE A 47 17.09 -21.09 -6.45
N LEU A 48 18.02 -20.67 -7.29
CA LEU A 48 19.35 -21.25 -7.32
C LEU A 48 20.12 -20.81 -6.06
N ASP A 49 20.44 -21.77 -5.20
CA ASP A 49 21.36 -21.53 -4.09
C ASP A 49 22.79 -21.73 -4.58
N VAL A 50 23.47 -20.62 -4.87
CA VAL A 50 24.86 -20.63 -5.36
C VAL A 50 25.85 -21.09 -4.29
N ALA A 51 25.50 -20.96 -3.01
CA ALA A 51 26.33 -21.40 -1.89
C ALA A 51 26.02 -22.85 -1.45
N GLY A 52 24.91 -23.42 -1.90
CA GLY A 52 24.43 -24.77 -1.56
C GLY A 52 24.27 -25.69 -2.78
N SER A 53 23.64 -26.84 -2.55
CA SER A 53 23.49 -27.93 -3.53
C SER A 53 22.39 -27.67 -4.59
N GLY A 54 22.41 -26.53 -5.28
CA GLY A 54 21.59 -26.30 -6.49
C GLY A 54 20.23 -25.63 -6.26
N TRP A 55 19.24 -25.99 -7.09
CA TRP A 55 17.90 -25.36 -7.08
C TRP A 55 17.08 -25.74 -5.86
N LYS A 56 16.57 -24.73 -5.15
CA LYS A 56 15.67 -24.89 -4.00
C LYS A 56 14.25 -24.53 -4.40
N LYS A 57 13.35 -25.52 -4.31
CA LYS A 57 11.91 -25.33 -4.50
C LYS A 57 11.32 -24.54 -3.33
N GLY A 58 10.41 -23.63 -3.64
CA GLY A 58 9.72 -22.82 -2.65
C GLY A 58 8.62 -21.96 -3.28
N LYS A 59 8.28 -20.88 -2.58
CA LYS A 59 7.34 -19.88 -3.07
C LYS A 59 7.95 -18.49 -2.98
N VAL A 60 7.74 -17.68 -4.01
CA VAL A 60 8.09 -16.25 -4.02
C VAL A 60 6.83 -15.46 -3.72
N LYS A 61 6.89 -14.61 -2.70
CA LYS A 61 5.82 -13.69 -2.31
C LYS A 61 6.34 -12.26 -2.32
N ILE A 62 5.62 -11.39 -3.01
CA ILE A 62 5.88 -9.97 -3.07
C ILE A 62 5.09 -9.27 -1.97
N LYS A 63 5.79 -8.50 -1.13
CA LYS A 63 5.19 -7.62 -0.13
C LYS A 63 5.49 -6.17 -0.50
N ILE A 64 4.47 -5.33 -0.54
CA ILE A 64 4.59 -3.90 -0.83
C ILE A 64 4.06 -3.14 0.39
N SER A 65 4.86 -2.22 0.92
CA SER A 65 4.45 -1.29 1.96
C SER A 65 4.36 0.12 1.39
N LEU A 66 3.27 0.82 1.69
CA LEU A 66 3.12 2.24 1.40
C LEU A 66 3.04 3.00 2.72
N GLU A 67 3.82 4.07 2.81
CA GLU A 67 3.79 4.98 3.94
C GLU A 67 3.25 6.33 3.47
N PHE A 68 2.23 6.82 4.17
CA PHE A 68 1.73 8.16 3.96
C PHE A 68 2.44 9.09 4.94
N ILE A 69 3.22 10.03 4.39
CA ILE A 69 3.93 11.03 5.17
C ILE A 69 3.17 12.34 5.01
N PRO A 70 2.35 12.75 6.00
CA PRO A 70 1.67 14.03 5.93
C PRO A 70 2.71 15.16 6.03
N ASN A 71 2.46 16.26 5.32
CA ASN A 71 3.26 17.46 5.52
C ASN A 71 3.10 17.95 6.96
N ALA A 72 4.20 18.36 7.59
CA ALA A 72 4.16 19.04 8.88
C ALA A 72 3.57 20.44 8.68
N THR A 73 2.24 20.54 8.51
CA THR A 73 1.32 21.64 8.87
C THR A 73 -0.08 21.30 8.31
N GLU A 74 -0.72 20.27 8.84
CA GLU A 74 -2.20 20.26 9.03
C GLU A 74 -2.55 20.28 10.52
N ARG A 75 -1.55 20.56 11.37
CA ARG A 75 -1.75 21.05 12.73
C ARG A 75 -1.79 22.58 12.73
N GLY A 76 -2.38 23.18 11.69
CA GLY A 76 -2.65 24.60 11.68
C GLY A 76 -3.82 24.83 12.63
N ASN A 77 -3.55 25.30 13.84
CA ASN A 77 -4.51 25.86 14.78
C ASN A 77 -5.92 25.26 14.66
N ALA A 78 -6.07 23.96 14.95
CA ALA A 78 -7.36 23.54 15.45
C ALA A 78 -7.47 24.21 16.81
N GLU A 79 -8.01 25.44 16.84
CA GLU A 79 -8.58 26.02 18.05
C GLU A 79 -9.35 24.86 18.67
N SER A 80 -8.84 24.37 19.80
CA SER A 80 -9.55 23.31 20.48
C SER A 80 -10.91 23.90 20.79
N PRO A 81 -12.03 23.21 20.56
CA PRO A 81 -13.34 23.71 20.99
C PRO A 81 -13.42 23.95 22.52
N LEU A 82 -12.36 23.60 23.26
CA LEU A 82 -12.18 23.83 24.69
C LEU A 82 -11.27 25.03 25.00
N ASP A 83 -10.63 25.67 24.01
CA ASP A 83 -9.76 26.83 24.23
C ASP A 83 -10.57 28.04 24.70
N ASP A 84 -11.79 28.23 24.21
CA ASP A 84 -12.74 29.24 24.70
C ASP A 84 -13.07 29.05 26.20
N ILE A 85 -13.22 27.79 26.62
CA ILE A 85 -13.51 27.44 28.02
C ILE A 85 -12.29 27.72 28.90
N ARG A 86 -11.08 27.42 28.42
CA ARG A 86 -9.84 27.71 29.17
C ARG A 86 -9.65 29.21 29.37
N GLN A 87 -9.98 30.03 28.37
CA GLN A 87 -9.88 31.48 28.45
C GLN A 87 -10.88 32.07 29.46
N SER A 88 -12.14 31.65 29.42
CA SER A 88 -13.19 32.11 30.35
C SER A 88 -12.95 31.75 31.82
N ILE A 89 -12.23 30.66 32.13
CA ILE A 89 -11.90 30.27 33.51
C ILE A 89 -10.69 31.07 34.06
N SER A 90 -9.89 31.67 33.17
CA SER A 90 -8.66 32.38 33.53
C SER A 90 -8.82 33.91 33.69
N GLU A 91 -10.00 34.47 33.40
CA GLU A 91 -10.30 35.87 33.70
C GLU A 91 -10.75 36.01 35.18
N PRO A 92 -10.11 36.91 35.97
CA PRO A 92 -10.46 37.14 37.38
C PRO A 92 -11.78 37.89 37.59
#